data_AF-A0A4R6Y179-F1
#
_entry.id   AF-A0A4R6Y179-F1
#
_cell.length_a   1.000
_cell.length_b   1.000
_cell.length_c   1.000
_cell.angle_alpha   90.00
_cell.angle_beta   90.00
_cell.angle_gamma   90.00
#
_symmetry.space_group_name_H-M   'P 1'
#
loop_
_entity.id
_entity.type
_entity.pdbx_description
1 polymer ?
#
loop_
_entity_poly.entity_id
_entity_poly.type
_entity_poly.pdbx_seq_one_letter_code
_entity_poly.pdbx_strand_id
1 'polypeptide(L)'
;MIYMKTRVSLLLTALLLAACGKNGLSASKAECSSESTQASLQNAIKDSYEKYVKSQDDLDTSKARATFAQIKVNIDNVRTTKEDPNSTKRFCAGTIKLSVPAELLASLENTVETVNKGNFKSIVKPFGLDADANVFSKDIEYSVQPSDDGKNLFTDLDNGKAIVGFLVMLTSIDQMKGKVEAVAAIKPVGSTNAFDAMSSSNSVSSSTQKQDAETSTSTSKRKAFVYAPPSNVRATPDGKLLCTINQPTNINVYDYAASTYDGSREVKWYYTDACGSMGVIAYSQFR
;
A
#
# COMPACT_ATOMS: atom_id res chain seq x y z
N MET A 1 -39.64 -82.77 19.80
CA MET A 1 -39.58 -82.05 18.51
C MET A 1 -38.56 -80.92 18.68
N ILE A 2 -37.30 -81.14 18.32
CA ILE A 2 -36.70 -81.03 16.97
C ILE A 2 -36.26 -79.58 16.65
N TYR A 3 -34.93 -79.45 16.68
CA TYR A 3 -34.02 -78.63 15.87
C TYR A 3 -33.65 -77.17 16.21
N MET A 4 -32.38 -77.08 16.59
CA MET A 4 -31.38 -76.02 16.47
C MET A 4 -31.20 -75.51 15.02
N LYS A 5 -30.96 -74.21 14.84
CA LYS A 5 -30.14 -73.71 13.70
C LYS A 5 -29.43 -72.40 14.03
N THR A 6 -28.12 -72.51 14.19
CA THR A 6 -27.11 -71.48 14.34
C THR A 6 -27.00 -70.60 13.08
N ARG A 7 -26.77 -69.30 13.23
CA ARG A 7 -25.88 -68.52 12.35
C ARG A 7 -25.12 -67.46 13.15
N VAL A 8 -23.81 -67.69 13.24
CA VAL A 8 -22.78 -66.70 13.53
C VAL A 8 -22.73 -65.71 12.37
N SER A 9 -22.70 -64.41 12.66
CA SER A 9 -22.09 -63.44 11.76
C SER A 9 -21.38 -62.35 12.57
N LEU A 10 -20.06 -62.49 12.60
CA LEU A 10 -19.07 -61.50 12.99
C LEU A 10 -19.14 -60.32 11.99
N LEU A 11 -19.22 -59.09 12.47
CA LEU A 11 -18.73 -57.91 11.73
C LEU A 11 -18.28 -56.85 12.74
N LEU A 12 -16.99 -56.93 13.04
CA LEU A 12 -16.14 -55.94 13.66
C LEU A 12 -15.62 -55.04 12.53
N THR A 13 -16.02 -53.77 12.43
CA THR A 13 -15.22 -52.78 11.68
C THR A 13 -15.54 -51.34 12.11
N ALA A 14 -14.63 -50.81 12.92
CA ALA A 14 -14.15 -49.43 12.97
C ALA A 14 -15.10 -48.30 12.50
N LEU A 15 -15.84 -47.70 13.43
CA LEU A 15 -16.17 -46.27 13.40
C LEU A 15 -15.10 -45.51 14.20
N LEU A 16 -13.91 -45.37 13.63
CA LEU A 16 -12.93 -44.37 14.04
C LEU A 16 -12.55 -43.58 12.80
N LEU A 17 -12.45 -42.25 12.96
CA LEU A 17 -12.11 -41.22 11.97
C LEU A 17 -13.29 -40.50 11.27
N ALA A 18 -14.14 -39.89 12.09
CA ALA A 18 -14.63 -38.54 11.79
C ALA A 18 -14.37 -37.62 13.00
N ALA A 19 -13.10 -37.49 13.38
CA ALA A 19 -12.63 -36.41 14.24
C ALA A 19 -11.98 -35.34 13.34
N CYS A 20 -12.82 -34.65 12.56
CA CYS A 20 -12.42 -33.40 11.94
C CYS A 20 -12.61 -32.31 13.00
N GLY A 21 -11.51 -31.69 13.43
CA GLY A 21 -11.53 -30.55 14.35
C GLY A 21 -10.72 -30.76 15.62
N LYS A 22 -9.42 -30.47 15.53
CA LYS A 22 -8.57 -29.84 16.58
C LYS A 22 -7.12 -29.74 16.08
N ASN A 23 -6.79 -28.57 15.55
CA ASN A 23 -5.55 -27.79 15.66
C ASN A 23 -4.23 -28.53 15.98
N GLY A 24 -3.93 -29.62 15.30
CA GLY A 24 -2.59 -30.20 15.25
C GLY A 24 -2.07 -30.07 13.83
N LEU A 25 -1.16 -29.11 13.60
CA LEU A 25 -0.24 -29.24 12.45
C LEU A 25 0.61 -30.48 12.76
N SER A 26 0.28 -31.61 12.13
CA SER A 26 1.16 -32.77 12.18
C SER A 26 2.50 -32.37 11.59
N ALA A 27 3.62 -32.88 12.14
CA ALA A 27 4.99 -32.61 11.66
C ALA A 27 5.25 -33.03 10.19
N SER A 28 4.22 -33.48 9.49
CA SER A 28 4.16 -33.61 8.04
C SER A 28 4.32 -32.26 7.31
N LYS A 29 4.99 -32.28 6.17
CA LYS A 29 5.16 -31.13 5.25
C LYS A 29 3.84 -30.37 5.08
N ALA A 30 3.79 -29.09 5.44
CA ALA A 30 2.61 -28.25 5.26
C ALA A 30 2.22 -28.14 3.78
N GLU A 31 0.94 -28.25 3.47
CA GLU A 31 0.45 -28.09 2.09
C GLU A 31 0.34 -26.61 1.72
N CYS A 32 0.76 -26.26 0.51
CA CYS A 32 0.69 -24.88 0.02
C CYS A 32 -0.74 -24.30 0.10
N SER A 33 -1.75 -25.14 -0.14
CA SER A 33 -3.17 -24.76 -0.23
C SER A 33 -3.95 -24.98 1.07
N SER A 34 -3.33 -25.41 2.17
CA SER A 34 -4.08 -25.64 3.41
C SER A 34 -4.58 -24.32 4.01
N GLU A 35 -5.69 -24.38 4.74
CA GLU A 35 -6.24 -23.22 5.47
C GLU A 35 -5.21 -22.62 6.44
N SER A 36 -4.40 -23.45 7.09
CA SER A 36 -3.32 -23.01 7.97
C SER A 36 -2.23 -22.23 7.24
N THR A 37 -1.87 -22.65 6.02
CA THR A 37 -0.90 -21.93 5.17
C THR A 37 -1.48 -20.61 4.69
N GLN A 38 -2.75 -20.59 4.25
CA GLN A 38 -3.41 -19.35 3.86
C GLN A 38 -3.50 -18.35 5.01
N ALA A 39 -3.85 -18.81 6.22
CA ALA A 39 -3.87 -17.97 7.42
C ALA A 39 -2.48 -17.45 7.80
N SER A 40 -1.44 -18.30 7.75
CA SER A 40 -0.05 -17.89 7.98
C SER A 40 0.41 -16.83 6.96
N LEU A 41 0.06 -17.00 5.69
CA LEU A 41 0.38 -16.04 4.63
C LEU A 41 -0.35 -14.70 4.82
N GLN A 42 -1.64 -14.72 5.17
CA GLN A 42 -2.39 -13.49 5.51
C GLN A 42 -1.75 -12.75 6.69
N ASN A 43 -1.31 -13.48 7.72
CA ASN A 43 -0.59 -12.91 8.85
C ASN A 43 0.77 -12.33 8.42
N ALA A 44 1.54 -13.02 7.59
CA ALA A 44 2.81 -12.52 7.08
C ALA A 44 2.65 -11.21 6.28
N ILE A 45 1.58 -11.11 5.48
CA ILE A 45 1.22 -9.88 4.75
C ILE A 45 0.85 -8.77 5.74
N LYS A 46 -0.01 -9.08 6.72
CA LYS A 46 -0.42 -8.13 7.76
C LYS A 46 0.77 -7.61 8.56
N ASP A 47 1.68 -8.48 8.98
CA ASP A 47 2.86 -8.12 9.76
C ASP A 47 3.81 -7.24 8.94
N SER A 48 4.02 -7.59 7.67
CA SER A 48 4.83 -6.78 6.74
C SER A 48 4.21 -5.40 6.50
N TYR A 49 2.88 -5.35 6.36
CA TYR A 49 2.10 -4.12 6.23
C TYR A 49 2.21 -3.25 7.50
N GLU A 50 1.97 -3.81 8.69
CA GLU A 50 2.08 -3.08 9.96
C GLU A 50 3.50 -2.57 10.19
N LYS A 51 4.53 -3.37 9.84
CA LYS A 51 5.92 -2.95 9.93
C LYS A 51 6.21 -1.75 9.02
N TYR A 52 5.68 -1.76 7.80
CA TYR A 52 5.86 -0.65 6.88
C TYR A 52 5.12 0.60 7.37
N VAL A 53 3.86 0.48 7.80
CA VAL A 53 3.09 1.59 8.36
C VAL A 53 3.80 2.24 9.55
N LYS A 54 4.35 1.44 10.49
CA LYS A 54 5.10 1.95 11.65
C LYS A 54 6.38 2.70 11.27
N SER A 55 6.88 2.50 10.06
CA SER A 55 8.04 3.25 9.54
C SER A 55 7.66 4.58 8.87
N GLN A 56 6.37 4.87 8.73
CA GLN A 56 5.85 6.13 8.20
C GLN A 56 5.38 7.02 9.35
N ASP A 57 6.00 8.20 9.51
CA ASP A 57 5.66 9.13 10.59
C ASP A 57 4.26 9.76 10.44
N ASP A 58 3.71 9.76 9.23
CA ASP A 58 2.45 10.42 8.87
C ASP A 58 1.23 9.49 8.88
N LEU A 59 1.43 8.19 9.13
CA LEU A 59 0.35 7.19 9.17
C LEU A 59 0.01 6.75 10.59
N ASP A 60 -1.26 6.90 10.95
CA ASP A 60 -1.77 6.34 12.20
C ASP A 60 -1.90 4.80 12.07
N THR A 61 -1.16 4.08 12.92
CA THR A 61 -1.13 2.60 12.91
C THR A 61 -2.48 1.99 13.28
N SER A 62 -3.28 2.64 14.12
CA SER A 62 -4.60 2.13 14.51
C SER A 62 -5.59 2.26 13.36
N LYS A 63 -5.58 3.40 12.64
CA LYS A 63 -6.38 3.59 11.43
C LYS A 63 -5.95 2.64 10.33
N ALA A 64 -4.65 2.46 10.13
CA ALA A 64 -4.10 1.49 9.18
C ALA A 64 -4.63 0.07 9.43
N ARG A 65 -4.62 -0.40 10.67
CA ARG A 65 -5.22 -1.70 11.03
C ARG A 65 -6.71 -1.76 10.71
N ALA A 66 -7.45 -0.67 10.94
CA ALA A 66 -8.86 -0.60 10.61
C ALA A 66 -9.11 -0.62 9.08
N THR A 67 -8.27 0.03 8.28
CA THR A 67 -8.33 -0.04 6.82
C THR A 67 -8.02 -1.46 6.33
N PHE A 68 -6.95 -2.09 6.83
CA PHE A 68 -6.60 -3.46 6.45
C PHE A 68 -7.70 -4.47 6.81
N ALA A 69 -8.33 -4.33 7.98
CA ALA A 69 -9.40 -5.22 8.44
C ALA A 69 -10.65 -5.21 7.54
N GLN A 70 -10.86 -4.14 6.76
CA GLN A 70 -11.96 -4.06 5.79
C GLN A 70 -11.64 -4.81 4.49
N ILE A 71 -10.36 -5.05 4.19
CA ILE A 71 -9.92 -5.65 2.93
C ILE A 71 -9.88 -7.17 3.09
N LYS A 72 -10.66 -7.88 2.26
CA LYS A 72 -10.64 -9.35 2.24
C LYS A 72 -9.45 -9.83 1.41
N VAL A 73 -8.59 -10.63 2.03
CA VAL A 73 -7.43 -11.25 1.39
C VAL A 73 -7.71 -12.72 1.09
N ASN A 74 -7.72 -13.09 -0.18
CA ASN A 74 -7.86 -14.47 -0.65
C ASN A 74 -6.62 -14.90 -1.44
N ILE A 75 -6.32 -16.20 -1.45
CA ILE A 75 -5.30 -16.77 -2.32
C ILE A 75 -5.92 -17.92 -3.12
N ASP A 76 -5.96 -17.75 -4.43
CA ASP A 76 -6.52 -18.72 -5.37
C ASP A 76 -5.40 -19.39 -6.18
N ASN A 77 -5.73 -20.42 -6.96
CA ASN A 77 -4.82 -21.09 -7.90
C ASN A 77 -3.50 -21.57 -7.28
N VAL A 78 -3.56 -22.01 -6.02
CA VAL A 78 -2.38 -22.41 -5.26
C VAL A 78 -1.78 -23.70 -5.79
N ARG A 79 -0.46 -23.72 -6.00
CA ARG A 79 0.31 -24.89 -6.41
C ARG A 79 1.66 -24.95 -5.71
N THR A 80 2.13 -26.16 -5.46
CA THR A 80 3.53 -26.41 -5.08
C THR A 80 4.41 -26.29 -6.33
N THR A 81 5.44 -25.45 -6.29
CA THR A 81 6.40 -25.28 -7.39
C THR A 81 7.66 -26.09 -7.16
N LYS A 82 8.08 -26.26 -5.90
CA LYS A 82 9.27 -27.03 -5.53
C LYS A 82 9.16 -27.54 -4.09
N GLU A 83 9.65 -28.75 -3.85
CA GLU A 83 9.93 -29.24 -2.50
C GLU A 83 11.43 -29.20 -2.23
N ASP A 84 11.82 -28.76 -1.04
CA ASP A 84 13.21 -28.87 -0.62
C ASP A 84 13.52 -30.33 -0.20
N PRO A 85 14.55 -30.97 -0.76
CA PRO A 85 14.87 -32.37 -0.44
C PRO A 85 15.50 -32.54 0.95
N ASN A 86 16.02 -31.46 1.54
CA ASN A 86 16.80 -31.48 2.77
C ASN A 86 16.04 -30.87 3.96
N SER A 87 14.81 -30.40 3.76
CA SER A 87 14.00 -29.78 4.81
C SER A 87 12.49 -29.96 4.57
N THR A 88 11.67 -29.48 5.51
CA THR A 88 10.21 -29.46 5.39
C THR A 88 9.70 -28.27 4.56
N LYS A 89 10.60 -27.44 4.01
CA LYS A 89 10.25 -26.25 3.23
C LYS A 89 9.64 -26.63 1.89
N ARG A 90 8.55 -25.94 1.53
CA ARG A 90 7.95 -25.96 0.20
C ARG A 90 7.93 -24.57 -0.39
N PHE A 91 8.13 -24.50 -1.69
CA PHE A 91 7.93 -23.30 -2.49
C PHE A 91 6.60 -23.44 -3.22
N CYS A 92 5.83 -22.37 -3.20
CA CYS A 92 4.45 -22.31 -3.63
C CYS A 92 4.25 -21.12 -4.56
N ALA A 93 3.27 -21.21 -5.42
CA ALA A 93 2.77 -20.10 -6.21
C ALA A 93 1.24 -20.05 -6.12
N GLY A 94 0.66 -18.87 -6.26
CA GLY A 94 -0.77 -18.67 -6.31
C GLY A 94 -1.12 -17.26 -6.78
N THR A 95 -2.40 -16.92 -6.76
CA THR A 95 -2.89 -15.58 -7.11
C THR A 95 -3.51 -14.96 -5.86
N ILE A 96 -2.92 -13.89 -5.34
CA ILE A 96 -3.55 -13.11 -4.28
C ILE A 96 -4.70 -12.29 -4.86
N LYS A 97 -5.79 -12.17 -4.12
CA LYS A 97 -6.93 -11.29 -4.40
C LYS A 97 -7.23 -10.43 -3.18
N LEU A 98 -7.17 -9.12 -3.37
CA LEU A 98 -7.55 -8.11 -2.37
C LEU A 98 -8.91 -7.56 -2.77
N SER A 99 -9.96 -7.93 -2.05
CA SER A 99 -11.30 -7.37 -2.28
C SER A 99 -11.50 -6.17 -1.36
N VAL A 100 -11.56 -4.98 -1.96
CA VAL A 100 -11.82 -3.73 -1.27
C VAL A 100 -13.34 -3.53 -1.21
N PRO A 101 -13.96 -3.26 -0.05
CA PRO A 101 -15.39 -2.98 0.02
C PRO A 101 -15.77 -1.79 -0.84
N ALA A 102 -16.96 -1.82 -1.46
CA ALA A 102 -17.39 -0.78 -2.40
C ALA A 102 -17.42 0.62 -1.77
N GLU A 103 -17.81 0.74 -0.51
CA GLU A 103 -17.81 2.01 0.24
C GLU A 103 -16.39 2.57 0.42
N LEU A 104 -15.45 1.72 0.84
CA LEU A 104 -14.06 2.10 0.98
C LEU A 104 -13.48 2.50 -0.39
N LEU A 105 -13.73 1.72 -1.44
CA LEU A 105 -13.25 2.02 -2.79
C LEU A 105 -13.78 3.37 -3.29
N ALA A 106 -15.08 3.63 -3.18
CA ALA A 106 -15.67 4.90 -3.58
C ALA A 106 -15.09 6.08 -2.80
N SER A 107 -14.84 5.90 -1.49
CA SER A 107 -14.20 6.90 -0.63
C SER A 107 -12.77 7.20 -1.09
N LEU A 108 -12.00 6.17 -1.44
CA LEU A 108 -10.63 6.30 -1.95
C LEU A 108 -10.59 7.01 -3.32
N GLU A 109 -11.49 6.63 -4.23
CA GLU A 109 -11.60 7.23 -5.56
C GLU A 109 -11.92 8.74 -5.48
N ASN A 110 -12.92 9.11 -4.66
CA ASN A 110 -13.27 10.50 -4.43
C ASN A 110 -12.11 11.30 -3.80
N THR A 111 -11.39 10.71 -2.85
CA THR A 111 -10.22 11.35 -2.23
C THR A 111 -9.12 11.63 -3.27
N VAL A 112 -8.84 10.67 -4.15
CA VAL A 112 -7.83 10.83 -5.22
C VAL A 112 -8.25 11.88 -6.24
N GLU A 113 -9.52 11.88 -6.64
CA GLU A 113 -10.08 12.89 -7.54
C GLU A 113 -9.98 14.29 -6.93
N THR A 114 -10.29 14.43 -5.65
CA THR A 114 -10.27 15.74 -4.97
C THR A 114 -8.85 16.28 -4.77
N VAL A 115 -7.93 15.44 -4.31
CA VAL A 115 -6.56 15.88 -3.97
C VAL A 115 -5.69 16.06 -5.20
N ASN A 116 -5.79 15.15 -6.18
CA ASN A 116 -4.85 15.07 -7.29
C ASN A 116 -5.49 15.31 -8.66
N LYS A 117 -6.83 15.47 -8.74
CA LYS A 117 -7.59 15.41 -10.02
C LYS A 117 -7.21 14.19 -10.86
N GLY A 118 -6.73 13.15 -10.19
CA GLY A 118 -6.18 11.94 -10.78
C GLY A 118 -7.24 10.86 -10.85
N ASN A 119 -6.89 9.76 -11.52
CA ASN A 119 -7.73 8.57 -11.56
C ASN A 119 -7.14 7.49 -10.65
N PHE A 120 -7.96 6.92 -9.77
CA PHE A 120 -7.54 5.86 -8.85
C PHE A 120 -6.86 4.69 -9.57
N LYS A 121 -7.41 4.23 -10.71
CA LYS A 121 -6.82 3.16 -11.51
C LYS A 121 -5.41 3.52 -12.00
N SER A 122 -5.13 4.78 -12.30
CA SER A 122 -3.79 5.22 -12.71
C SER A 122 -2.75 5.11 -11.59
N ILE A 123 -3.15 5.28 -10.33
CA ILE A 123 -2.24 5.11 -9.18
C ILE A 123 -2.13 3.65 -8.72
N VAL A 124 -3.00 2.75 -9.17
CA VAL A 124 -2.87 1.29 -8.96
C VAL A 124 -1.83 0.68 -9.92
N LYS A 125 -1.73 1.17 -11.16
CA LYS A 125 -0.84 0.62 -12.21
C LYS A 125 0.61 0.36 -11.77
N PRO A 126 1.29 1.24 -11.01
CA PRO A 126 2.69 1.03 -10.61
C PRO A 126 2.93 -0.22 -9.77
N PHE A 127 1.90 -0.72 -9.09
CA PHE A 127 2.00 -1.95 -8.29
C PHE A 127 1.88 -3.22 -9.16
N GLY A 128 1.46 -3.08 -10.42
CA GLY A 128 1.25 -4.18 -11.35
C GLY A 128 0.24 -5.19 -10.81
N LEU A 129 -0.83 -4.71 -10.18
CA LEU A 129 -2.00 -5.51 -9.85
C LEU A 129 -3.00 -5.41 -11.01
N ASP A 130 -3.60 -6.53 -11.35
CA ASP A 130 -4.78 -6.56 -12.20
C ASP A 130 -5.97 -6.06 -11.38
N ALA A 131 -6.80 -5.23 -11.98
CA ALA A 131 -7.97 -4.64 -11.33
C ALA A 131 -9.23 -5.07 -12.07
N ASP A 132 -10.12 -5.77 -11.37
CA ASP A 132 -11.45 -6.14 -11.83
C ASP A 132 -12.48 -5.67 -10.79
N ALA A 133 -13.22 -4.62 -11.15
CA ALA A 133 -14.09 -3.87 -10.24
C ALA A 133 -13.37 -3.52 -8.91
N ASN A 134 -13.81 -4.11 -7.81
CA ASN A 134 -13.28 -3.88 -6.46
C ASN A 134 -12.27 -4.94 -6.00
N VAL A 135 -11.82 -5.81 -6.91
CA VAL A 135 -10.85 -6.86 -6.65
C VAL A 135 -9.53 -6.53 -7.35
N PHE A 136 -8.46 -6.55 -6.58
CA PHE A 136 -7.09 -6.33 -7.07
C PHE A 136 -6.28 -7.60 -6.91
N SER A 137 -5.69 -8.11 -7.98
CA SER A 137 -5.01 -9.40 -7.99
C SER A 137 -3.58 -9.35 -8.51
N LYS A 138 -2.76 -10.29 -8.03
CA LYS A 138 -1.38 -10.48 -8.49
C LYS A 138 -0.94 -11.92 -8.27
N ASP A 139 -0.12 -12.44 -9.17
CA ASP A 139 0.56 -13.70 -8.91
C ASP A 139 1.65 -13.52 -7.86
N ILE A 140 1.69 -14.46 -6.92
CA ILE A 140 2.61 -14.48 -5.79
C ILE A 140 3.42 -15.77 -5.75
N GLU A 141 4.65 -15.64 -5.27
CA GLU A 141 5.53 -16.75 -4.90
C GLU A 141 5.82 -16.66 -3.41
N TYR A 142 5.68 -17.78 -2.71
CA TYR A 142 5.91 -17.85 -1.28
C TYR A 142 6.50 -19.20 -0.89
N SER A 143 7.22 -19.23 0.23
CA SER A 143 7.66 -20.47 0.84
C SER A 143 6.95 -20.72 2.17
N VAL A 144 6.70 -21.98 2.48
CA VAL A 144 6.06 -22.42 3.72
C VAL A 144 6.92 -23.48 4.39
N GLN A 145 7.10 -23.33 5.70
CA GLN A 145 7.89 -24.26 6.50
C GLN A 145 7.31 -24.38 7.93
N PRO A 146 6.89 -25.57 8.37
CA PRO A 146 6.56 -25.83 9.77
C PRO A 146 7.78 -25.63 10.69
N SER A 147 7.56 -25.23 11.94
CA SER A 147 8.59 -25.31 12.97
C SER A 147 8.99 -26.76 13.26
N ASP A 148 10.18 -26.96 13.84
CA ASP A 148 10.68 -28.30 14.20
C ASP A 148 9.76 -29.03 15.19
N ASP A 149 9.05 -28.29 16.03
CA ASP A 149 8.04 -28.83 16.97
C ASP A 149 6.64 -28.97 16.35
N GLY A 150 6.48 -28.62 15.07
CA GLY A 150 5.23 -28.70 14.30
C GLY A 150 4.14 -27.71 14.74
N LYS A 151 4.41 -26.81 15.70
CA LYS A 151 3.37 -25.94 16.27
C LYS A 151 3.14 -24.66 15.47
N ASN A 152 4.18 -24.14 14.83
CA ASN A 152 4.14 -22.89 14.09
C ASN A 152 4.34 -23.14 12.60
N LEU A 153 3.84 -22.22 11.79
CA LEU A 153 4.01 -22.24 10.35
C LEU A 153 4.60 -20.93 9.89
N PHE A 154 5.81 -20.98 9.36
CA PHE A 154 6.51 -19.84 8.82
C PHE A 154 6.19 -19.71 7.33
N THR A 155 5.79 -18.52 6.92
CA THR A 155 5.53 -18.19 5.52
C THR A 155 6.35 -16.98 5.12
N ASP A 156 7.15 -17.11 4.07
CA ASP A 156 7.92 -16.03 3.48
C ASP A 156 7.35 -15.70 2.10
N LEU A 157 6.99 -14.45 1.87
CA LEU A 157 6.42 -13.97 0.61
C LEU A 157 7.51 -13.29 -0.23
N ASP A 158 7.95 -13.93 -1.30
CA ASP A 158 9.14 -13.52 -2.07
C ASP A 158 8.90 -12.24 -2.87
N ASN A 159 7.72 -12.10 -3.48
CA ASN A 159 7.35 -10.95 -4.31
C ASN A 159 6.26 -10.06 -3.67
N GLY A 160 6.19 -10.03 -2.34
CA GLY A 160 5.12 -9.37 -1.57
C GLY A 160 5.14 -7.85 -1.51
N LYS A 161 6.25 -7.21 -1.91
CA LYS A 161 6.44 -5.76 -1.76
C LYS A 161 5.36 -4.93 -2.47
N ALA A 162 4.94 -5.36 -3.66
CA ALA A 162 3.91 -4.65 -4.43
C ALA A 162 2.55 -4.68 -3.71
N ILE A 163 2.22 -5.80 -3.07
CA ILE A 163 0.98 -5.99 -2.30
C ILE A 163 1.00 -5.09 -1.05
N VAL A 164 2.10 -5.13 -0.30
CA VAL A 164 2.27 -4.30 0.90
C VAL A 164 2.23 -2.82 0.53
N GLY A 165 2.94 -2.41 -0.53
CA GLY A 165 2.94 -1.03 -1.01
C GLY A 165 1.54 -0.57 -1.44
N PHE A 166 0.78 -1.43 -2.12
CA PHE A 166 -0.60 -1.14 -2.50
C PHE A 166 -1.48 -0.92 -1.27
N LEU A 167 -1.41 -1.81 -0.26
CA LEU A 167 -2.16 -1.68 1.00
C LEU A 167 -1.81 -0.39 1.75
N VAL A 168 -0.52 -0.01 1.78
CA VAL A 168 -0.07 1.25 2.38
C VAL A 168 -0.64 2.44 1.61
N MET A 169 -0.62 2.41 0.27
CA MET A 169 -1.21 3.46 -0.56
C MET A 169 -2.70 3.64 -0.28
N LEU A 170 -3.47 2.55 -0.19
CA LEU A 170 -4.90 2.62 0.19
C LEU A 170 -5.06 3.30 1.55
N THR A 171 -4.21 2.95 2.51
CA THR A 171 -4.23 3.51 3.87
C THR A 171 -3.91 4.99 3.90
N SER A 172 -2.88 5.41 3.16
CA SER A 172 -2.52 6.83 3.04
C SER A 172 -3.68 7.64 2.48
N ILE A 173 -4.37 7.13 1.45
CA ILE A 173 -5.54 7.81 0.87
C ILE A 173 -6.72 7.83 1.85
N ASP A 174 -7.03 6.70 2.48
CA ASP A 174 -8.11 6.62 3.47
C ASP A 174 -7.90 7.63 4.62
N GLN A 175 -6.66 7.77 5.11
CA GLN A 175 -6.34 8.75 6.14
C GLN A 175 -6.32 10.20 5.66
N MET A 176 -6.13 10.44 4.34
CA MET A 176 -6.28 11.77 3.76
C MET A 176 -7.74 12.23 3.69
N LYS A 177 -8.72 11.31 3.67
CA LYS A 177 -10.15 11.64 3.64
C LYS A 177 -10.53 12.72 4.66
N GLY A 178 -10.10 12.56 5.91
CA GLY A 178 -10.43 13.53 6.97
C GLY A 178 -9.86 14.93 6.72
N LYS A 179 -8.74 15.05 6.01
CA LYS A 179 -8.18 16.34 5.59
C LYS A 179 -8.96 16.94 4.42
N VAL A 180 -9.40 16.11 3.48
CA VAL A 180 -10.22 16.53 2.33
C VAL A 180 -11.59 17.01 2.77
N GLU A 181 -12.26 16.28 3.66
CA GLU A 181 -13.56 16.66 4.21
C GLU A 181 -13.48 17.96 5.02
N ALA A 182 -12.40 18.17 5.77
CA ALA A 182 -12.16 19.43 6.47
C ALA A 182 -11.97 20.61 5.51
N VAL A 183 -11.29 20.41 4.38
CA VAL A 183 -11.11 21.44 3.34
C VAL A 183 -12.42 21.69 2.58
N ALA A 184 -13.20 20.66 2.28
CA ALA A 184 -14.52 20.80 1.63
C ALA A 184 -15.57 21.49 2.52
N ALA A 185 -15.43 21.39 3.85
CA ALA A 185 -16.27 22.10 4.81
C ALA A 185 -15.92 23.59 4.95
N ILE A 186 -14.78 24.05 4.42
CA ILE A 186 -14.46 25.48 4.29
C ILE A 186 -15.33 26.03 3.16
N LYS A 187 -16.36 26.82 3.51
CA LYS A 187 -17.23 27.50 2.53
C LYS A 187 -16.36 28.24 1.50
N PRO A 188 -16.71 28.23 0.20
CA PRO A 188 -15.96 29.00 -0.79
C PRO A 188 -15.96 30.47 -0.35
N VAL A 189 -14.77 31.01 -0.08
CA VAL A 189 -14.59 32.45 0.11
C VAL A 189 -15.07 33.10 -1.18
N GLY A 190 -16.17 33.84 -1.07
CA GLY A 190 -16.80 34.51 -2.19
C GLY A 190 -15.78 35.32 -2.97
N SER A 191 -15.73 35.10 -4.28
CA SER A 191 -15.06 35.99 -5.22
C SER A 191 -15.78 37.34 -5.17
N THR A 192 -15.26 38.28 -4.40
CA THR A 192 -15.49 39.70 -4.64
C THR A 192 -14.22 40.26 -5.26
N ASN A 193 -14.28 40.51 -6.56
CA ASN A 193 -13.29 41.28 -7.29
C ASN A 193 -13.13 42.65 -6.64
N ALA A 194 -11.95 42.93 -6.10
CA ALA A 194 -11.51 44.26 -5.72
C ALA A 194 -10.03 44.45 -6.09
N PHE A 195 -9.73 44.25 -7.38
CA PHE A 195 -8.55 44.81 -8.03
C PHE A 195 -9.01 46.03 -8.81
N ASP A 196 -9.26 47.14 -8.12
CA ASP A 196 -9.26 48.50 -8.67
C ASP A 196 -9.52 49.49 -7.54
N ALA A 197 -8.47 49.86 -6.81
CA ALA A 197 -8.32 51.20 -6.24
C ALA A 197 -6.93 51.39 -5.61
N MET A 198 -6.23 52.38 -6.17
CA MET A 198 -5.35 53.32 -5.48
C MET A 198 -3.87 52.96 -5.25
N SER A 199 -3.07 53.38 -6.24
CA SER A 199 -1.72 53.90 -6.05
C SER A 199 -1.72 55.14 -5.15
N SER A 200 -0.84 55.20 -4.12
CA SER A 200 -0.14 56.41 -3.65
C SER A 200 0.80 56.12 -2.45
N SER A 201 2.08 56.43 -2.65
CA SER A 201 2.99 57.12 -1.72
C SER A 201 3.45 56.50 -0.37
N ASN A 202 4.70 56.04 -0.39
CA ASN A 202 5.86 56.41 0.46
C ASN A 202 5.98 56.11 1.99
N SER A 203 7.17 55.57 2.30
CA SER A 203 8.05 55.75 3.48
C SER A 203 7.80 55.10 4.87
N VAL A 204 8.75 54.23 5.23
CA VAL A 204 9.55 54.15 6.50
C VAL A 204 8.92 53.55 7.78
N SER A 205 9.56 52.45 8.21
CA SER A 205 9.88 51.94 9.56
C SER A 205 8.80 51.49 10.57
N SER A 206 8.88 50.16 10.84
CA SER A 206 8.90 49.47 12.14
C SER A 206 7.98 49.93 13.28
N SER A 207 6.98 49.08 13.59
CA SER A 207 6.94 48.20 14.78
C SER A 207 5.50 47.87 15.14
N THR A 208 5.24 46.59 15.45
CA THR A 208 4.35 46.08 16.52
C THR A 208 3.90 44.66 16.15
N GLN A 209 4.25 43.72 17.02
CA GLN A 209 3.80 42.33 17.00
C GLN A 209 2.29 42.24 17.25
N LYS A 210 1.59 41.37 16.51
CA LYS A 210 0.46 40.63 17.06
C LYS A 210 0.25 39.32 16.30
N GLN A 211 0.20 38.23 17.07
CA GLN A 211 -0.11 36.86 16.63
C GLN A 211 -1.53 36.81 16.08
N ASP A 212 -1.71 36.15 14.94
CA ASP A 212 -2.95 35.45 14.59
C ASP A 212 -2.60 34.12 13.91
N ALA A 213 -3.27 33.07 14.38
CA ALA A 213 -2.95 31.68 14.14
C ALA A 213 -3.40 31.23 12.74
N GLU A 214 -2.43 30.87 11.90
CA GLU A 214 -2.62 30.31 10.56
C GLU A 214 -2.46 28.78 10.65
N THR A 215 -3.58 28.04 10.69
CA THR A 215 -3.56 26.57 10.63
C THR A 215 -3.27 26.13 9.19
N SER A 216 -1.98 26.10 8.86
CA SER A 216 -1.45 25.58 7.60
C SER A 216 -1.23 24.08 7.72
N THR A 217 -1.79 23.31 6.78
CA THR A 217 -1.34 21.93 6.56
C THR A 217 0.06 22.04 5.98
N SER A 218 1.08 21.76 6.79
CA SER A 218 2.47 22.05 6.46
C SER A 218 3.00 21.11 5.37
N THR A 219 2.80 21.46 4.10
CA THR A 219 3.67 20.95 3.03
C THR A 219 5.08 21.44 3.36
N SER A 220 6.02 20.52 3.60
CA SER A 220 7.36 20.90 4.06
C SER A 220 8.17 21.51 2.91
N LYS A 221 7.96 22.80 2.65
CA LYS A 221 8.72 23.55 1.64
C LYS A 221 10.17 23.67 2.08
N ARG A 222 11.08 23.05 1.34
CA ARG A 222 12.52 23.13 1.57
C ARG A 222 13.23 23.67 0.33
N LYS A 223 14.35 24.35 0.53
CA LYS A 223 15.25 24.71 -0.57
C LYS A 223 16.18 23.54 -0.82
N ALA A 224 16.34 23.17 -2.10
CA ALA A 224 17.29 22.15 -2.53
C ALA A 224 18.18 22.70 -3.65
N PHE A 225 19.42 22.28 -3.67
CA PHE A 225 20.40 22.68 -4.66
C PHE A 225 20.48 21.63 -5.77
N VAL A 226 20.14 22.03 -7.00
CA VAL A 226 20.29 21.21 -8.20
C VAL A 226 21.74 21.26 -8.63
N TYR A 227 22.48 20.16 -8.47
CA TYR A 227 23.93 20.10 -8.70
C TYR A 227 24.32 19.41 -10.01
N ALA A 228 23.39 18.73 -10.68
CA ALA A 228 23.65 17.97 -11.91
C ALA A 228 22.79 18.43 -13.11
N PRO A 229 22.97 19.65 -13.63
CA PRO A 229 22.38 20.04 -14.91
C PRO A 229 22.91 19.19 -16.09
N PRO A 230 22.10 18.87 -17.11
CA PRO A 230 20.68 19.20 -17.21
C PRO A 230 19.83 18.34 -16.27
N SER A 231 18.98 18.98 -15.47
CA SER A 231 18.04 18.32 -14.54
C SER A 231 16.61 18.53 -15.02
N ASN A 232 15.85 17.44 -15.11
CA ASN A 232 14.56 17.42 -15.79
C ASN A 232 13.41 17.41 -14.77
N VAL A 233 12.56 18.42 -14.85
CA VAL A 233 11.32 18.48 -14.09
C VAL A 233 10.19 17.98 -15.00
N ARG A 234 9.40 17.04 -14.50
CA ARG A 234 8.34 16.36 -15.25
C ARG A 234 6.97 16.59 -14.63
N ALA A 235 5.90 16.38 -15.41
CA ALA A 235 4.54 16.49 -14.91
C ALA A 235 4.20 15.33 -13.94
N THR A 236 4.75 14.16 -14.21
CA THR A 236 4.67 12.95 -13.39
C THR A 236 6.01 12.20 -13.46
N PRO A 237 6.28 11.26 -12.53
CA PRO A 237 7.45 10.40 -12.63
C PRO A 237 7.54 9.74 -14.01
N ASP A 238 8.72 9.82 -14.63
CA ASP A 238 9.01 9.33 -16.00
C ASP A 238 8.07 9.86 -17.10
N GLY A 239 7.22 10.85 -16.79
CA GLY A 239 6.22 11.41 -17.69
C GLY A 239 6.73 12.58 -18.52
N LYS A 240 5.78 13.37 -19.04
CA LYS A 240 6.07 14.53 -19.90
C LYS A 240 7.03 15.51 -19.21
N LEU A 241 8.07 15.93 -19.92
CA LEU A 241 8.99 16.97 -19.49
C LEU A 241 8.26 18.33 -19.44
N LEU A 242 8.34 19.02 -18.30
CA LEU A 242 7.83 20.39 -18.14
C LEU A 242 8.91 21.41 -18.48
N CYS A 243 10.09 21.27 -17.88
CA CYS A 243 11.25 22.08 -18.21
C CYS A 243 12.55 21.36 -17.82
N THR A 244 13.66 21.89 -18.33
CA THR A 244 15.01 21.46 -17.97
C THR A 244 15.76 22.60 -17.30
N ILE A 245 16.32 22.32 -16.13
CA ILE A 245 17.20 23.22 -15.40
C ILE A 245 18.60 23.04 -15.97
N ASN A 246 19.09 24.08 -16.64
CA ASN A 246 20.34 24.04 -17.41
C ASN A 246 21.57 24.55 -16.64
N GLN A 247 21.39 25.08 -15.43
CA GLN A 247 22.47 25.61 -14.60
C GLN A 247 22.23 25.26 -13.12
N PRO A 248 23.30 25.11 -12.31
CA PRO A 248 23.14 24.81 -10.90
C PRO A 248 22.38 25.94 -10.20
N THR A 249 21.32 25.60 -9.46
CA THR A 249 20.43 26.60 -8.85
C THR A 249 19.68 26.03 -7.64
N ASN A 250 19.17 26.92 -6.79
CA ASN A 250 18.30 26.57 -5.68
C ASN A 250 16.84 26.56 -6.12
N ILE A 251 16.18 25.43 -5.97
CA ILE A 251 14.74 25.26 -6.25
C ILE A 251 13.96 25.05 -4.95
N ASN A 252 12.64 25.24 -4.99
CA ASN A 252 11.79 24.71 -3.93
C ASN A 252 11.52 23.24 -4.21
N VAL A 253 11.69 22.41 -3.19
CA VAL A 253 11.27 21.02 -3.18
C VAL A 253 10.30 20.86 -2.02
N TYR A 254 9.25 20.11 -2.27
CA TYR A 254 8.19 19.85 -1.32
C TYR A 254 8.24 18.38 -0.89
N ASP A 255 7.12 17.83 -0.46
CA ASP A 255 7.07 16.45 0.02
C ASP A 255 7.34 15.43 -1.11
N TYR A 256 7.57 14.19 -0.68
CA TYR A 256 7.77 13.05 -1.58
C TYR A 256 6.55 12.87 -2.50
N ALA A 257 6.80 12.71 -3.79
CA ALA A 257 5.76 12.54 -4.79
C ALA A 257 5.48 11.06 -5.07
N ALA A 258 6.53 10.30 -5.38
CA ALA A 258 6.44 8.88 -5.75
C ALA A 258 7.84 8.26 -5.85
N SER A 259 7.91 6.94 -6.02
CA SER A 259 9.10 6.26 -6.50
C SER A 259 8.79 5.44 -7.76
N THR A 260 9.75 5.44 -8.68
CA THR A 260 9.72 4.61 -9.88
C THR A 260 10.96 3.70 -9.92
N TYR A 261 11.03 2.83 -10.91
CA TYR A 261 12.12 1.89 -11.08
C TYR A 261 12.71 2.02 -12.48
N ASP A 262 14.02 2.29 -12.58
CA ASP A 262 14.72 2.50 -13.86
C ASP A 262 15.25 1.20 -14.50
N GLY A 263 14.85 0.05 -13.96
CA GLY A 263 15.36 -1.28 -14.34
C GLY A 263 16.56 -1.75 -13.50
N SER A 264 17.15 -0.88 -12.67
CA SER A 264 18.29 -1.24 -11.82
C SER A 264 18.16 -0.74 -10.38
N ARG A 265 17.46 0.37 -10.15
CA ARG A 265 17.30 1.00 -8.84
C ARG A 265 16.01 1.78 -8.72
N GLU A 266 15.61 2.00 -7.48
CA GLU A 266 14.50 2.89 -7.13
C GLU A 266 14.91 4.35 -7.36
N VAL A 267 14.06 5.11 -8.05
CA VAL A 267 14.18 6.54 -8.28
C VAL A 267 13.11 7.25 -7.47
N LYS A 268 13.52 8.01 -6.44
CA LYS A 268 12.59 8.81 -5.63
C LYS A 268 12.33 10.16 -6.31
N TRP A 269 11.07 10.57 -6.35
CA TRP A 269 10.61 11.82 -6.94
C TRP A 269 10.03 12.72 -5.86
N TYR A 270 10.29 14.01 -5.98
CA TYR A 270 9.76 15.03 -5.08
C TYR A 270 9.09 16.13 -5.86
N TYR A 271 8.05 16.72 -5.27
CA TYR A 271 7.34 17.83 -5.88
C TYR A 271 8.23 19.08 -5.94
N THR A 272 8.11 19.86 -7.02
CA THR A 272 8.82 21.14 -7.21
C THR A 272 8.00 22.10 -8.08
N ASP A 273 8.19 23.39 -7.87
CA ASP A 273 7.61 24.48 -8.68
C ASP A 273 8.64 25.14 -9.61
N ALA A 274 9.80 24.51 -9.81
CA ALA A 274 10.94 25.09 -10.53
C ALA A 274 10.63 25.53 -11.98
N CYS A 275 9.58 24.99 -12.61
CA CYS A 275 9.13 25.39 -13.94
C CYS A 275 8.00 26.44 -13.94
N GLY A 276 7.73 27.10 -12.81
CA GLY A 276 6.59 28.01 -12.66
C GLY A 276 5.23 27.29 -12.56
N SER A 277 5.22 25.96 -12.57
CA SER A 277 4.08 25.09 -12.34
C SER A 277 4.53 23.86 -11.55
N MET A 278 3.59 23.21 -10.86
CA MET A 278 3.90 22.01 -10.08
C MET A 278 4.30 20.86 -10.99
N GLY A 279 5.45 20.27 -10.70
CA GLY A 279 5.97 19.06 -11.30
C GLY A 279 6.73 18.22 -10.29
N VAL A 280 7.50 17.25 -10.80
CA VAL A 280 8.34 16.36 -10.02
C VAL A 280 9.76 16.37 -10.55
N ILE A 281 10.73 16.28 -9.64
CA ILE A 281 12.16 16.17 -9.93
C ILE A 281 12.74 14.97 -9.18
N ALA A 282 13.68 14.26 -9.82
CA ALA A 282 14.28 13.06 -9.24
C ALA A 282 15.28 13.45 -8.14
N TYR A 283 15.26 12.72 -7.01
CA TYR A 283 16.17 12.93 -5.89
C TYR A 283 17.65 12.89 -6.28
N SER A 284 18.00 12.12 -7.31
CA SER A 284 19.36 12.04 -7.84
C SER A 284 19.86 13.35 -8.48
N GLN A 285 18.99 14.34 -8.67
CA GLN A 285 19.30 15.61 -9.35
C GLN A 285 19.54 16.78 -8.39
N PHE A 286 19.23 16.62 -7.09
CA PHE A 286 19.35 17.69 -6.10
C PHE A 286 19.80 17.17 -4.72
N ARG A 287 20.25 18.07 -3.84
CA ARG A 287 20.52 17.80 -2.43
C ARG A 287 20.01 18.92 -1.54
#